data_AF-A0A1J4ULT2-F1
#
_entry.id   AF-A0A1J4ULT2-F1
#
_cell.length_a   1.000
_cell.length_b   1.000
_cell.length_c   1.000
_cell.angle_alpha   90.00
_cell.angle_beta   90.00
_cell.angle_gamma   90.00
#
_symmetry.space_group_name_H-M   'P 1'
#
loop_
_entity.id
_entity.type
_entity.pdbx_description
1 polymer ?
#
loop_
_entity_poly.entity_id
_entity_poly.type
_entity_poly.pdbx_seq_one_letter_code
_entity_poly.pdbx_strand_id
1 'polypeptide(L)'
;MQLFGGLLKYACENCNTVFYGDDLAQCPRCSSKKISMLLEKKEAASDGTPYVKHEEGACFKCGGKDFEYIWRRREKVCKKCGEIMPARRNR
;
A
#
# COMPACT_ATOMS: atom_id res chain seq x y z
N MET A 1 -14.48 7.03 -21.08
CA MET A 1 -14.23 7.91 -19.91
C MET A 1 -14.71 7.16 -18.67
N GLN A 2 -13.81 6.63 -17.85
CA GLN A 2 -14.17 5.89 -16.64
C GLN A 2 -14.49 6.91 -15.54
N LEU A 3 -15.77 7.06 -15.21
CA LEU A 3 -16.22 7.80 -14.04
C LEU A 3 -15.87 6.96 -12.81
N PHE A 4 -14.77 7.29 -12.14
CA PHE A 4 -14.48 6.79 -10.79
C PHE A 4 -15.45 7.47 -9.80
N GLY A 5 -16.73 7.07 -9.84
CA GLY A 5 -17.69 7.37 -8.77
C GLY A 5 -17.34 6.53 -7.56
N GLY A 6 -16.38 6.99 -6.78
CA GLY A 6 -16.00 6.34 -5.53
C GLY A 6 -17.03 6.68 -4.47
N LEU A 7 -17.79 5.67 -4.01
CA LEU A 7 -18.63 5.78 -2.82
C LEU A 7 -17.80 6.35 -1.66
N LEU A 8 -18.10 7.58 -1.26
CA LEU A 8 -17.44 8.23 -0.13
C LEU A 8 -18.00 7.63 1.15
N LYS A 9 -17.10 7.32 2.08
CA LYS A 9 -17.46 6.78 3.39
C LYS A 9 -17.67 7.96 4.33
N TYR A 10 -18.75 7.92 5.10
CA TYR A 10 -19.10 8.95 6.08
C TYR A 10 -19.35 8.28 7.44
N ALA A 11 -19.05 8.99 8.51
CA ALA A 11 -19.37 8.60 9.88
C ALA A 11 -20.21 9.69 10.54
N CYS A 12 -21.33 9.31 11.17
CA CYS A 12 -22.13 10.25 11.94
C CYS A 12 -21.59 10.39 13.36
N GLU A 13 -21.29 11.60 13.81
CA GLU A 13 -20.78 11.88 15.16
C GLU A 13 -21.86 11.76 16.24
N ASN A 14 -23.14 11.69 15.86
CA ASN A 14 -24.24 11.56 16.82
C ASN A 14 -24.55 10.10 17.17
N CYS A 15 -24.62 9.22 16.15
CA CYS A 15 -24.98 7.81 16.33
C CYS A 15 -23.84 6.83 16.01
N ASN A 16 -22.65 7.34 15.71
CA ASN A 16 -21.46 6.58 15.32
C ASN A 16 -21.67 5.56 14.20
N THR A 17 -22.74 5.75 13.39
CA THR A 17 -23.01 4.89 12.25
C THR A 17 -22.14 5.32 11.08
N VAL A 18 -21.51 4.33 10.44
CA VAL A 18 -20.74 4.49 9.21
C VAL A 18 -21.60 4.08 8.02
N PHE A 19 -21.57 4.87 6.96
CA PHE A 19 -22.37 4.65 5.75
C PHE A 19 -21.65 5.20 4.51
N TYR A 20 -22.13 4.84 3.32
CA TYR A 20 -21.49 5.15 2.05
C TYR A 20 -22.45 5.92 1.14
N GLY A 21 -21.94 6.90 0.38
CA GLY A 21 -22.71 7.67 -0.60
C GLY A 21 -21.85 8.68 -1.35
N ASP A 22 -22.40 9.35 -2.35
CA ASP A 22 -21.66 10.34 -3.14
C ASP A 22 -21.93 11.78 -2.66
N ASP A 23 -23.11 12.04 -2.10
CA ASP A 23 -23.50 13.34 -1.54
C ASP A 23 -24.57 13.13 -0.45
N LEU A 24 -24.14 13.11 0.81
CA LEU A 24 -25.06 12.95 1.94
C LEU A 24 -25.05 14.22 2.77
N ALA A 25 -26.21 14.87 2.87
CA ALA A 25 -26.40 16.07 3.71
C ALA A 25 -26.67 15.74 5.19
N GLN A 26 -27.08 14.50 5.49
CA GLN A 26 -27.42 14.06 6.85
C GLN A 26 -27.27 12.54 7.01
N CYS A 27 -27.12 12.08 8.24
CA CYS A 27 -27.07 10.67 8.57
C CYS A 27 -28.41 9.97 8.25
N PRO A 28 -28.43 8.85 7.50
CA PRO A 28 -29.66 8.13 7.16
C PRO A 28 -30.31 7.44 8.37
N ARG A 29 -29.57 7.26 9.47
CA ARG A 29 -30.05 6.53 10.65
C ARG A 29 -30.69 7.42 11.71
N CYS A 30 -30.15 8.61 11.92
CA CYS A 30 -30.60 9.51 12.98
C CYS A 30 -30.90 10.95 12.48
N SER A 31 -30.85 11.18 11.17
CA SER A 31 -31.06 12.48 10.51
C SER A 31 -30.20 13.63 11.04
N SER A 32 -29.08 13.32 11.70
CA SER A 32 -28.15 14.34 12.19
C SER A 32 -27.30 14.89 11.04
N LYS A 33 -27.08 16.20 11.03
CA LYS A 33 -26.19 16.89 10.09
C LYS A 33 -24.71 16.80 10.48
N LYS A 34 -24.41 16.28 11.69
CA LYS A 34 -23.04 16.07 12.18
C LYS A 34 -22.48 14.78 11.61
N ILE A 35 -21.97 14.87 10.40
CA ILE A 35 -21.33 13.75 9.69
C ILE A 35 -19.93 14.18 9.24
N SER A 36 -18.97 13.27 9.36
CA SER A 36 -17.60 13.46 8.93
C SER A 36 -17.29 12.51 7.78
N MET A 37 -16.72 13.05 6.69
CA MET A 37 -16.27 12.23 5.58
C MET A 37 -14.99 11.49 5.97
N LEU A 38 -15.05 10.17 5.97
CA LEU A 38 -13.92 9.29 6.08
C LEU A 38 -13.40 9.04 4.66
N LEU A 39 -12.55 9.93 4.14
CA LEU A 39 -11.75 9.53 2.99
C LEU A 39 -10.90 8.35 3.43
N GLU A 40 -11.23 7.16 2.92
CA GLU A 40 -10.28 6.08 2.87
C GLU A 40 -9.14 6.62 2.00
N LYS A 41 -8.09 7.11 2.68
CA LYS A 41 -6.79 7.22 2.04
C LYS A 41 -6.58 5.86 1.44
N LYS A 42 -6.67 5.78 0.12
CA LYS A 42 -6.09 4.68 -0.63
C LYS A 42 -4.59 4.81 -0.37
N GLU A 43 -4.15 4.36 0.80
CA GLU A 43 -2.84 3.76 0.91
C GLU A 43 -2.90 2.68 -0.16
N ALA A 44 -2.25 3.00 -1.29
CA ALA A 44 -1.93 2.03 -2.29
C ALA A 44 -1.49 0.78 -1.54
N ALA A 45 -2.04 -0.37 -1.91
CA ALA A 45 -1.65 -1.65 -1.37
C ALA A 45 -0.12 -1.80 -1.46
N SER A 46 0.55 -1.38 -0.41
CA SER A 46 1.91 -1.72 -0.07
C SER A 46 1.76 -2.29 1.32
N ASP A 47 1.55 -3.61 1.32
CA ASP A 47 2.11 -4.50 2.34
C ASP A 47 3.23 -3.77 3.09
N GLY A 48 3.10 -3.64 4.41
CA GLY A 48 3.88 -2.75 5.27
C GLY A 48 5.37 -3.06 5.33
N THR A 49 6.05 -3.10 4.20
CA THR A 49 7.49 -2.92 4.11
C THR A 49 7.74 -1.42 4.11
N PRO A 50 8.47 -0.87 5.10
CA PRO A 50 8.98 0.48 4.95
C PRO A 50 9.69 0.57 3.60
N TYR A 51 9.33 1.55 2.77
CA TYR A 51 10.02 1.80 1.51
C TYR A 51 11.44 2.26 1.84
N VAL A 52 12.33 1.30 2.10
CA VAL A 52 13.75 1.56 2.32
C VAL A 52 14.28 1.90 0.93
N LYS A 53 14.79 3.11 0.77
CA LYS A 53 15.46 3.53 -0.45
C LYS A 53 16.73 2.69 -0.60
N HIS A 54 16.62 1.52 -1.23
CA HIS A 54 17.74 0.62 -1.43
C HIS A 54 18.68 1.23 -2.46
N GLU A 55 19.96 1.34 -2.10
CA GLU A 55 21.00 1.71 -3.06
C GLU A 55 21.02 0.71 -4.23
N GLU A 56 21.36 1.18 -5.44
CA GLU A 56 21.40 0.33 -6.62
C GLU A 56 22.27 -0.91 -6.35
N GLY A 57 21.70 -2.09 -6.56
CA GLY A 57 22.37 -3.37 -6.31
C GLY A 57 22.15 -3.97 -4.91
N ALA A 58 21.55 -3.27 -3.95
CA ALA A 58 21.26 -3.81 -2.61
C ALA A 58 20.04 -4.75 -2.59
N CYS A 59 19.95 -5.57 -1.53
CA CYS A 59 18.87 -6.53 -1.37
C CYS A 59 17.56 -5.82 -1.04
N PHE A 60 16.48 -6.08 -1.80
CA PHE A 60 15.17 -5.43 -1.60
C PHE A 60 14.49 -5.77 -0.27
N LYS A 61 14.98 -6.79 0.44
CA LYS A 61 14.42 -7.23 1.71
C LYS A 61 15.16 -6.70 2.93
N CYS A 62 16.49 -6.76 2.90
CA CYS A 62 17.31 -6.45 4.09
C CYS A 62 18.35 -5.33 3.87
N GLY A 63 18.41 -4.77 2.66
CA GLY A 63 19.38 -3.75 2.25
C GLY A 63 20.84 -4.23 2.18
N GLY A 64 21.10 -5.54 2.35
CA GLY A 64 22.45 -6.09 2.26
C GLY A 64 23.05 -5.99 0.86
N LYS A 65 24.36 -5.76 0.77
CA LYS A 65 25.10 -5.71 -0.50
C LYS A 65 25.92 -6.97 -0.79
N ASP A 66 25.96 -7.90 0.15
CA ASP A 66 26.63 -9.19 0.00
C ASP A 66 25.71 -10.23 -0.65
N PHE A 67 26.15 -10.73 -1.80
CA PHE A 67 25.42 -11.74 -2.57
C PHE A 67 26.31 -12.91 -2.97
N GLU A 68 25.71 -14.09 -2.98
CA GLU A 68 26.24 -15.30 -3.58
C GLU A 68 25.61 -15.53 -4.95
N TYR A 69 26.43 -15.70 -5.99
CA TYR A 69 25.94 -15.84 -7.35
C TYR A 69 25.76 -17.30 -7.74
N ILE A 70 24.53 -17.67 -8.10
CA ILE A 70 24.21 -18.98 -8.67
C ILE A 70 24.23 -18.82 -10.20
N TRP A 71 25.43 -18.91 -10.78
CA TRP A 71 25.68 -18.72 -12.21
C TRP A 71 24.80 -19.61 -13.11
N ARG A 72 24.52 -20.85 -12.68
CA ARG A 72 23.65 -21.78 -13.41
C ARG A 72 22.22 -21.26 -13.62
N ARG A 73 21.71 -20.46 -12.68
CA ARG A 73 20.34 -19.94 -12.70
C ARG A 73 20.26 -18.44 -13.00
N ARG A 74 21.40 -17.76 -13.12
CA ARG A 74 21.49 -16.29 -13.22
C ARG A 74 20.77 -15.60 -12.06
N GLU A 75 20.89 -16.19 -10.88
CA GLU A 75 20.32 -15.69 -9.64
C GLU A 75 21.46 -15.24 -8.71
N LYS A 76 21.16 -14.31 -7.82
CA LYS A 76 22.03 -13.91 -6.71
C LYS A 76 21.26 -14.07 -5.40
N VAL A 77 21.88 -14.69 -4.41
CA VAL A 77 21.28 -14.95 -3.10
C VAL A 77 21.91 -14.01 -2.10
N CYS A 78 21.11 -13.23 -1.39
CA CYS A 78 21.63 -12.33 -0.36
C CYS A 78 22.21 -13.15 0.80
N LYS A 79 23.50 -12.99 1.11
CA LYS A 79 24.15 -13.72 2.22
C LYS A 79 23.61 -13.32 3.60
N LYS A 80 23.03 -12.11 3.71
CA LYS A 80 22.48 -11.58 4.96
C LYS A 80 21.12 -12.17 5.34
N CYS A 81 20.26 -12.48 4.34
CA CYS A 81 18.88 -12.91 4.61
C CYS A 81 18.42 -14.12 3.81
N GLY A 82 19.26 -14.67 2.94
CA GLY A 82 18.94 -15.82 2.08
C GLY A 82 18.04 -15.51 0.88
N GLU A 83 17.68 -14.23 0.68
CA GLU A 83 16.73 -13.87 -0.39
C GLU A 83 17.33 -14.08 -1.78
N ILE A 84 16.61 -14.80 -2.64
CA ILE A 84 16.99 -15.06 -4.02
C ILE A 84 16.51 -13.90 -4.91
N MET A 85 17.43 -13.29 -5.63
CA MET A 85 17.17 -12.15 -6.51
C MET A 85 17.69 -12.44 -7.92
N PRO A 86 17.09 -11.85 -8.97
CA PRO A 86 17.64 -11.96 -10.32
C PRO A 86 18.99 -11.22 -10.38
N ALA A 87 20.02 -11.89 -10.89
CA ALA A 87 21.27 -11.23 -11.26
C ALA A 87 21.03 -10.51 -12.59
N ARG A 88 20.46 -9.29 -12.56
CA ARG A 88 20.31 -8.48 -13.77
C ARG A 88 21.69 -8.26 -14.40
N ARG A 89 21.83 -8.57 -15.70
CA ARG A 89 22.94 -8.06 -16.50
C ARG A 89 22.76 -6.54 -16.55
N ASN A 90 23.74 -5.79 -16.06
CA ASN A 90 23.86 -4.38 -16.40
C ASN A 90 23.77 -4.28 -17.94
N ARG A 91 22.79 -3.53 -18.43
CA ARG A 91 22.74 -3.06 -19.80
C ARG A 91 23.28 -1.65 -19.83
#